data_AF-A0A2V8A0W2-F1
#
_entry.id   AF-A0A2V8A0W2-F1
#
_cell.length_a   1.000
_cell.length_b   1.000
_cell.length_c   1.000
_cell.angle_alpha   90.00
_cell.angle_beta   90.00
_cell.angle_gamma   90.00
#
_symmetry.space_group_name_H-M   'P 1'
#
loop_
_entity.id
_entity.type
_entity.pdbx_description
1 polymer ?
#
loop_
_entity_poly.entity_id
_entity_poly.type
_entity_poly.pdbx_seq_one_letter_code
_entity_poly.pdbx_strand_id
1 'polypeptide(L)'
;MKQIICALASVVFAAQVDTRQTFTVGTAKASRGQKVYGAIKVPAGSDAGYDIPVALVHGARPGPVLAVVAGSHGSEYASIMAVEDLIARVNPAELSGTLVLVPIVNIASFEKITPHVNPVDNKSMNRFYPGNARGTQTDRASFAVTKEVVEKCDHLIDLHGGDLDENLRPYSYWTVTGNQRQDEISRGMVLAFGLDHIIISRDRPKDPNASRFLENTASTRGKPSFTAEAGRSGPVDPNEVKTLADGVMRVMGHLKMTRQAAAPVRSPVWVEVVSVSADRDGMFHPAVDRDSHVAKGAKLGSVTDYLNRPLQDIVSPEAGIVMFVRALPSLKKGDTIASVGVVQSTPK
;
A
#
# COMPACT_ATOMS: atom_id res chain seq x y z
N MET A 1 3.55 -44.01 -8.88
CA MET A 1 3.57 -42.70 -8.18
C MET A 1 3.40 -41.63 -9.25
N LYS A 2 2.18 -41.10 -9.43
CA LYS A 2 1.85 -40.17 -10.52
C LYS A 2 2.31 -38.75 -10.15
N GLN A 3 3.22 -38.19 -10.95
CA GLN A 3 3.58 -36.77 -10.90
C GLN A 3 2.36 -35.94 -11.30
N ILE A 4 1.84 -35.14 -10.37
CA ILE A 4 0.84 -34.13 -10.67
C ILE A 4 1.59 -32.90 -11.15
N ILE A 5 1.61 -32.70 -12.46
CA ILE A 5 2.03 -31.45 -13.10
C ILE A 5 0.89 -30.45 -12.85
N CYS A 6 1.08 -29.53 -11.90
CA CYS A 6 0.20 -28.37 -11.75
C CYS A 6 0.45 -27.43 -12.94
N ALA A 7 -0.40 -27.53 -13.96
CA ALA A 7 -0.49 -26.52 -15.00
C ALA A 7 -1.05 -25.23 -14.38
N LEU A 8 -0.22 -24.17 -14.32
CA LEU A 8 -0.68 -22.81 -14.11
C LEU A 8 -1.52 -22.40 -15.32
N ALA A 9 -2.84 -22.64 -15.25
CA ALA A 9 -3.78 -22.07 -16.19
C ALA A 9 -3.76 -20.55 -16.01
N SER A 10 -3.16 -19.85 -16.96
CA SER A 10 -3.25 -18.40 -17.08
C SER A 10 -4.69 -18.04 -17.42
N VAL A 11 -5.52 -17.77 -16.41
CA VAL A 11 -6.87 -17.27 -16.65
C VAL A 11 -6.73 -15.81 -17.10
N VAL A 12 -6.86 -15.59 -18.40
CA VAL A 12 -6.92 -14.25 -19.00
C VAL A 12 -8.33 -13.74 -18.76
N PHE A 13 -8.54 -13.07 -17.63
CA PHE A 13 -9.81 -12.44 -17.35
C PHE A 13 -9.89 -11.10 -18.09
N ALA A 14 -10.98 -10.91 -18.84
CA ALA A 14 -11.27 -9.64 -19.49
C ALA A 14 -11.56 -8.58 -18.42
N ALA A 15 -10.54 -7.81 -18.06
CA ALA A 15 -10.72 -6.53 -17.39
C ALA A 15 -11.57 -5.62 -18.30
N GLN A 16 -12.33 -4.71 -17.71
CA GLN A 16 -13.12 -3.76 -18.47
C GLN A 16 -12.15 -2.91 -19.32
N VAL A 17 -12.29 -2.98 -20.63
CA VAL A 17 -11.38 -2.29 -21.55
C VAL A 17 -11.83 -0.84 -21.63
N ASP A 18 -10.97 0.09 -21.21
CA ASP A 18 -11.17 1.51 -21.42
C ASP A 18 -11.03 1.84 -22.91
N THR A 19 -12.16 2.11 -23.55
CA THR A 19 -12.24 2.55 -24.95
C THR A 19 -12.35 4.06 -25.10
N ARG A 20 -12.42 4.84 -24.00
CA ARG A 20 -12.61 6.29 -24.04
C ARG A 20 -11.48 6.98 -24.80
N GLN A 21 -11.85 7.98 -25.61
CA GLN A 21 -10.88 8.82 -26.32
C GLN A 21 -10.15 9.80 -25.39
N THR A 22 -10.77 10.11 -24.25
CA THR A 22 -10.23 11.01 -23.24
C THR A 22 -10.58 10.48 -21.85
N PHE A 23 -9.63 10.57 -20.92
CA PHE A 23 -9.81 10.21 -19.52
C PHE A 23 -9.55 11.44 -18.64
N THR A 24 -10.27 11.54 -17.52
CA THR A 24 -10.18 12.70 -16.61
C THR A 24 -10.13 12.28 -15.14
N VAL A 25 -9.15 12.81 -14.41
CA VAL A 25 -9.02 12.72 -12.94
C VAL A 25 -8.76 14.11 -12.40
N GLY A 26 -9.69 14.65 -11.60
CA GLY A 26 -9.64 16.04 -11.16
C GLY A 26 -9.50 16.99 -12.36
N THR A 27 -8.46 17.82 -12.35
CA THR A 27 -8.13 18.73 -13.46
C THR A 27 -7.28 18.10 -14.56
N ALA A 28 -6.72 16.89 -14.35
CA ALA A 28 -5.93 16.18 -15.36
C ALA A 28 -6.86 15.56 -16.41
N LYS A 29 -6.77 16.00 -17.66
CA LYS A 29 -7.54 15.49 -18.80
C LYS A 29 -6.60 15.12 -19.94
N ALA A 30 -6.51 13.82 -20.27
CA ALA A 30 -5.62 13.29 -21.28
C ALA A 30 -6.39 12.63 -22.42
N SER A 31 -6.07 12.99 -23.66
CA SER A 31 -6.40 12.18 -24.83
C SER A 31 -5.44 10.97 -24.95
N ARG A 32 -5.80 9.98 -25.76
CA ARG A 32 -4.93 8.80 -25.96
C ARG A 32 -3.53 9.18 -26.40
N GLY A 33 -2.54 8.47 -25.88
CA GLY A 33 -1.13 8.71 -26.16
C GLY A 33 -0.54 9.92 -25.40
N GLN A 34 -1.28 10.50 -24.45
CA GLN A 34 -0.80 11.65 -23.68
C GLN A 34 -0.49 11.29 -22.22
N LYS A 35 0.50 12.00 -21.69
CA LYS A 35 0.76 12.14 -20.27
C LYS A 35 0.47 13.60 -19.90
N VAL A 36 -0.38 13.80 -18.90
CA VAL A 36 -0.73 15.14 -18.40
C VAL A 36 -0.64 15.16 -16.88
N TYR A 37 -0.48 16.36 -16.34
CA TYR A 37 -0.43 16.60 -14.90
C TYR A 37 -1.63 17.45 -14.50
N GLY A 38 -2.13 17.25 -13.30
CA GLY A 38 -3.20 18.04 -12.72
C GLY A 38 -3.32 17.80 -11.23
N ALA A 39 -4.51 18.09 -10.71
CA ALA A 39 -4.80 17.92 -9.30
C ALA A 39 -6.24 17.43 -9.08
N ILE A 40 -6.41 16.59 -8.06
CA ILE A 40 -7.71 16.30 -7.45
C ILE A 40 -7.97 17.42 -6.43
N LYS A 41 -9.02 18.21 -6.67
CA LYS A 41 -9.38 19.33 -5.81
C LYS A 41 -10.01 18.83 -4.51
N VAL A 42 -9.48 19.27 -3.37
CA VAL A 42 -10.11 19.12 -2.05
C VAL A 42 -10.57 20.50 -1.59
N PRO A 43 -11.86 20.84 -1.77
CA PRO A 43 -12.38 22.16 -1.39
C PRO A 43 -12.18 22.44 0.10
N ALA A 44 -12.11 23.73 0.45
CA ALA A 44 -12.12 24.16 1.84
C ALA A 44 -13.46 23.79 2.51
N GLY A 45 -13.40 23.47 3.81
CA GLY A 45 -14.55 23.16 4.65
C GLY A 45 -14.41 23.91 5.98
N SER A 46 -14.46 23.17 7.09
CA SER A 46 -14.11 23.70 8.42
C SER A 46 -12.62 24.04 8.56
N ASP A 47 -11.78 23.45 7.71
CA ASP A 47 -10.33 23.63 7.62
C ASP A 47 -9.94 23.90 6.15
N ALA A 48 -8.67 24.24 5.92
CA ALA A 48 -8.18 24.66 4.60
C ALA A 48 -8.35 23.56 3.54
N GLY A 49 -8.69 23.98 2.32
CA GLY A 49 -8.64 23.12 1.14
C GLY A 49 -7.22 22.96 0.62
N TYR A 50 -7.00 21.98 -0.25
CA TYR A 50 -5.72 21.76 -0.93
C TYR A 50 -5.92 20.96 -2.22
N ASP A 51 -4.85 20.82 -2.98
CA ASP A 51 -4.82 20.10 -4.24
C ASP A 51 -3.96 18.84 -4.09
N ILE A 52 -4.52 17.67 -4.34
CA ILE A 52 -3.76 16.41 -4.38
C ILE A 52 -3.18 16.27 -5.80
N PRO A 53 -1.85 16.25 -5.99
CA PRO A 53 -1.25 16.13 -7.32
C PRO A 53 -1.57 14.77 -7.94
N VAL A 54 -1.84 14.78 -9.25
CA VAL A 54 -2.07 13.56 -10.04
C VAL A 54 -1.37 13.66 -11.39
N ALA A 55 -0.69 12.60 -11.78
CA ALA A 55 -0.25 12.39 -13.14
C ALA A 55 -1.16 11.36 -13.81
N LEU A 56 -1.66 11.69 -14.99
CA LEU A 56 -2.52 10.83 -15.78
C LEU A 56 -1.81 10.43 -17.07
N VAL A 57 -1.56 9.14 -17.24
CA VAL A 57 -1.00 8.56 -18.47
C VAL A 57 -2.12 7.82 -19.20
N HIS A 58 -2.63 8.40 -20.27
CA HIS A 58 -3.63 7.74 -21.12
C HIS A 58 -2.93 7.08 -22.31
N GLY A 59 -2.95 5.75 -22.35
CA GLY A 59 -2.23 4.97 -23.32
C GLY A 59 -2.74 5.16 -24.76
N ALA A 60 -1.84 4.98 -25.72
CA ALA A 60 -2.16 5.05 -27.14
C ALA A 60 -3.17 3.98 -27.58
N ARG A 61 -3.31 2.88 -26.81
CA ARG A 61 -4.21 1.77 -27.11
C ARG A 61 -5.25 1.55 -25.99
N PRO A 62 -6.44 1.01 -26.30
CA PRO A 62 -7.40 0.58 -25.29
C PRO A 62 -6.81 -0.47 -24.34
N GLY A 63 -7.29 -0.49 -23.09
CA GLY A 63 -6.83 -1.41 -22.03
C GLY A 63 -7.44 -1.03 -20.68
N PRO A 64 -7.10 -1.72 -19.58
CA PRO A 64 -7.68 -1.44 -18.27
C PRO A 64 -7.19 -0.11 -17.67
N VAL A 65 -7.88 0.35 -16.62
CA VAL A 65 -7.45 1.50 -15.81
C VAL A 65 -6.84 1.01 -14.50
N LEU A 66 -5.55 1.27 -14.31
CA LEU A 66 -4.82 0.99 -13.08
C LEU A 66 -4.59 2.31 -12.31
N ALA A 67 -5.00 2.34 -11.05
CA ALA A 67 -4.64 3.40 -10.12
C ALA A 67 -3.50 2.95 -9.21
N VAL A 68 -2.51 3.83 -9.01
CA VAL A 68 -1.44 3.65 -8.03
C VAL A 68 -1.41 4.89 -7.16
N VAL A 69 -1.60 4.70 -5.86
CA VAL A 69 -1.70 5.78 -4.88
C VAL A 69 -0.67 5.56 -3.79
N ALA A 70 0.00 6.62 -3.36
CA ALA A 70 0.97 6.62 -2.27
C ALA A 70 0.82 7.86 -1.39
N GLY A 71 1.56 7.90 -0.28
CA GLY A 71 1.65 9.07 0.58
C GLY A 71 0.36 9.37 1.34
N SER A 72 -0.41 8.34 1.75
CA SER A 72 -1.47 8.50 2.75
C SER A 72 -0.90 8.93 4.11
N HIS A 73 0.28 8.40 4.45
CA HIS A 73 1.20 8.99 5.41
C HIS A 73 2.34 9.64 4.63
N GLY A 74 2.62 10.91 4.91
CA GLY A 74 3.56 11.71 4.15
C GLY A 74 5.03 11.42 4.43
N SER A 75 5.34 10.59 5.43
CA SER A 75 6.72 10.19 5.76
C SER A 75 7.09 8.79 5.29
N GLU A 76 6.21 8.12 4.55
CA GLU A 76 6.51 6.84 3.88
C GLU A 76 7.21 7.09 2.53
N TYR A 77 8.41 7.64 2.59
CA TYR A 77 9.04 8.27 1.44
C TYR A 77 9.35 7.32 0.26
N ALA A 78 9.63 6.05 0.52
CA ALA A 78 9.96 5.07 -0.52
C ALA A 78 8.79 4.84 -1.50
N SER A 79 7.55 4.83 -1.00
CA SER A 79 6.35 4.67 -1.84
C SER A 79 6.07 5.91 -2.68
N ILE A 80 6.24 7.10 -2.10
CA ILE A 80 6.09 8.38 -2.80
C ILE A 80 7.08 8.47 -3.97
N MET A 81 8.37 8.22 -3.69
CA MET A 81 9.42 8.24 -4.70
C MET A 81 9.25 7.15 -5.76
N ALA A 82 8.68 5.99 -5.42
CA ALA A 82 8.38 4.95 -6.39
C ALA A 82 7.30 5.40 -7.39
N VAL A 83 6.29 6.16 -6.93
CA VAL A 83 5.31 6.76 -7.83
C VAL A 83 5.93 7.86 -8.69
N GLU A 84 6.84 8.68 -8.14
CA GLU A 84 7.59 9.67 -8.94
C GLU A 84 8.44 8.99 -10.05
N ASP A 85 9.13 7.88 -9.74
CA ASP A 85 9.85 7.08 -10.75
C ASP A 85 8.90 6.60 -11.86
N LEU A 86 7.74 6.08 -11.51
CA LEU A 86 6.73 5.64 -12.48
C LEU A 86 6.24 6.80 -13.36
N ILE A 87 6.03 7.98 -12.77
CA ILE A 87 5.66 9.19 -13.51
C ILE A 87 6.72 9.52 -14.55
N ALA A 88 8.00 9.43 -14.22
CA ALA A 88 9.09 9.69 -15.17
C ALA A 88 9.17 8.60 -16.26
N ARG A 89 9.08 7.32 -15.87
CA ARG A 89 9.44 6.16 -16.69
C ARG A 89 8.35 5.70 -17.66
N VAL A 90 7.07 5.86 -17.35
CA VAL A 90 5.99 5.29 -18.18
C VAL A 90 5.74 6.13 -19.43
N ASN A 91 5.89 5.52 -20.62
CA ASN A 91 5.63 6.15 -21.90
C ASN A 91 4.19 5.88 -22.39
N PRO A 92 3.33 6.91 -22.59
CA PRO A 92 1.96 6.70 -23.05
C PRO A 92 1.86 6.05 -24.45
N ALA A 93 2.87 6.20 -25.31
CA ALA A 93 2.87 5.54 -26.63
C ALA A 93 2.95 4.00 -26.51
N GLU A 94 3.56 3.51 -25.43
CA GLU A 94 3.77 2.08 -25.18
C GLU A 94 2.70 1.47 -24.28
N LEU A 95 1.83 2.30 -23.71
CA LEU A 95 0.78 1.88 -22.77
C LEU A 95 -0.51 1.48 -23.49
N SER A 96 -1.10 0.37 -23.05
CA SER A 96 -2.49 -0.02 -23.32
C SER A 96 -3.34 0.25 -22.07
N GLY A 97 -4.40 1.03 -22.19
CA GLY A 97 -5.24 1.45 -21.06
C GLY A 97 -4.78 2.76 -20.43
N THR A 98 -5.07 2.95 -19.15
CA THR A 98 -4.87 4.20 -18.44
C THR A 98 -4.14 3.94 -17.13
N LEU A 99 -3.14 4.74 -16.80
CA LEU A 99 -2.45 4.72 -15.51
C LEU A 99 -2.70 6.05 -14.78
N VAL A 100 -3.32 5.95 -13.60
CA VAL A 100 -3.55 7.08 -12.69
C VAL A 100 -2.52 7.00 -11.56
N LEU A 101 -1.67 8.02 -11.44
CA LEU A 101 -0.58 8.07 -10.47
C LEU A 101 -0.81 9.22 -9.50
N VAL A 102 -1.02 8.90 -8.22
CA VAL A 102 -1.18 9.86 -7.13
C VAL A 102 0.01 9.66 -6.17
N PRO A 103 1.11 10.41 -6.33
CA PRO A 103 2.34 10.18 -5.57
C PRO A 103 2.20 10.52 -4.10
N ILE A 104 1.34 11.49 -3.77
CA ILE A 104 1.17 11.95 -2.40
C ILE A 104 -0.23 12.46 -2.17
N VAL A 105 -0.93 11.88 -1.20
CA VAL A 105 -2.26 12.33 -0.77
C VAL A 105 -2.12 13.34 0.37
N ASN A 106 -1.32 13.03 1.38
CA ASN A 106 -1.19 13.82 2.61
C ASN A 106 0.01 14.76 2.56
N ILE A 107 -0.11 15.84 1.77
CA ILE A 107 0.97 16.81 1.56
C ILE A 107 1.41 17.46 2.88
N ALA A 108 0.46 17.82 3.74
CA ALA A 108 0.76 18.46 5.02
C ALA A 108 1.59 17.57 5.95
N SER A 109 1.35 16.25 5.93
CA SER A 109 2.16 15.27 6.68
C SER A 109 3.59 15.21 6.14
N PHE A 110 3.79 15.25 4.82
CA PHE A 110 5.12 15.24 4.21
C PHE A 110 5.90 16.53 4.50
N GLU A 111 5.30 17.70 4.22
CA GLU A 111 5.96 19.00 4.39
C GLU A 111 6.35 19.27 5.84
N LYS A 112 5.58 18.76 6.78
CA LYS A 112 5.83 18.91 8.23
C LYS A 112 6.52 17.72 8.87
N ILE A 113 6.86 16.67 8.11
CA ILE A 113 7.51 15.46 8.61
C ILE A 113 6.70 14.87 9.79
N THR A 114 5.38 14.74 9.60
CA THR A 114 4.44 14.27 10.63
C THR A 114 4.03 12.82 10.33
N PRO A 115 4.44 11.84 11.15
CA PRO A 115 4.09 10.44 10.95
C PRO A 115 2.64 10.15 11.32
N HIS A 116 2.06 9.11 10.70
CA HIS A 116 0.75 8.48 10.95
C HIS A 116 -0.49 9.33 10.67
N VAL A 117 -0.41 10.65 10.78
CA VAL A 117 -1.58 11.54 10.78
C VAL A 117 -1.39 12.74 9.86
N ASN A 118 -2.51 13.26 9.38
CA ASN A 118 -2.55 14.61 8.84
C ASN A 118 -2.46 15.62 10.00
N PRO A 119 -1.45 16.50 10.05
CA PRO A 119 -1.30 17.48 11.12
C PRO A 119 -2.38 18.58 11.14
N VAL A 120 -3.25 18.65 10.12
CA VAL A 120 -4.37 19.62 10.09
C VAL A 120 -5.51 19.20 11.02
N ASP A 121 -5.83 17.91 11.08
CA ASP A 121 -6.97 17.38 11.83
C ASP A 121 -6.63 16.18 12.74
N ASN A 122 -5.35 15.81 12.80
CA ASN A 122 -4.81 14.70 13.60
C ASN A 122 -5.46 13.34 13.27
N LYS A 123 -5.93 13.15 12.03
CA LYS A 123 -6.49 11.88 11.54
C LYS A 123 -5.49 11.15 10.66
N SER A 124 -5.41 9.82 10.83
CA SER A 124 -4.68 8.96 9.89
C SER A 124 -5.49 8.77 8.62
N MET A 125 -5.05 9.29 7.47
CA MET A 125 -5.78 9.13 6.21
C MET A 125 -6.05 7.67 5.87
N ASN A 126 -5.16 6.76 6.30
CA ASN A 126 -5.31 5.32 6.19
C ASN A 126 -6.41 4.72 7.10
N ARG A 127 -7.34 5.51 7.64
CA ARG A 127 -8.47 5.04 8.49
C ARG A 127 -9.82 5.71 8.16
N PHE A 128 -9.87 6.69 7.26
CA PHE A 128 -11.03 7.56 7.03
C PHE A 128 -11.57 7.49 5.61
N TYR A 129 -11.40 6.36 4.93
CA TYR A 129 -12.18 6.08 3.72
C TYR A 129 -13.62 5.65 4.08
N PRO A 130 -14.59 5.63 3.14
CA PRO A 130 -14.57 6.28 1.81
C PRO A 130 -14.56 7.82 1.89
N GLY A 131 -14.47 8.39 3.10
CA GLY A 131 -14.42 9.83 3.34
C GLY A 131 -15.80 10.46 3.46
N ASN A 132 -15.80 11.76 3.77
CA ASN A 132 -16.98 12.58 3.91
C ASN A 132 -16.70 13.99 3.35
N ALA A 133 -17.42 14.37 2.29
CA ALA A 133 -17.27 15.67 1.62
C ALA A 133 -17.51 16.89 2.54
N ARG A 134 -18.20 16.69 3.68
CA ARG A 134 -18.50 17.71 4.68
C ARG A 134 -17.68 17.56 5.97
N GLY A 135 -16.73 16.62 6.01
CA GLY A 135 -15.86 16.40 7.16
C GLY A 135 -14.66 17.34 7.20
N THR A 136 -13.69 16.97 8.03
CA THR A 136 -12.36 17.60 8.12
C THR A 136 -11.52 17.31 6.89
N GLN A 137 -10.35 17.95 6.77
CA GLN A 137 -9.48 17.86 5.59
C GLN A 137 -9.23 16.42 5.13
N THR A 138 -8.92 15.52 6.06
CA THR A 138 -8.71 14.09 5.80
C THR A 138 -9.96 13.42 5.26
N ASP A 139 -11.14 13.69 5.82
CA ASP A 139 -12.39 13.10 5.32
C ASP A 139 -12.71 13.57 3.88
N ARG A 140 -12.49 14.86 3.60
CA ARG A 140 -12.74 15.44 2.27
C ARG A 140 -11.73 14.93 1.24
N ALA A 141 -10.48 14.77 1.64
CA ALA A 141 -9.44 14.16 0.82
C ALA A 141 -9.77 12.71 0.45
N SER A 142 -10.08 11.87 1.44
CA SER A 142 -10.49 10.48 1.21
C SER A 142 -11.74 10.37 0.34
N PHE A 143 -12.69 11.31 0.50
CA PHE A 143 -13.87 11.40 -0.36
C PHE A 143 -13.49 11.73 -1.81
N ALA A 144 -12.63 12.73 -2.01
CA ALA A 144 -12.18 13.13 -3.33
C ALA A 144 -11.40 12.00 -4.03
N VAL A 145 -10.50 11.30 -3.33
CA VAL A 145 -9.78 10.13 -3.86
C VAL A 145 -10.75 9.00 -4.20
N THR A 146 -11.78 8.76 -3.38
CA THR A 146 -12.80 7.75 -3.69
C THR A 146 -13.53 8.07 -4.98
N LYS A 147 -13.95 9.33 -5.19
CA LYS A 147 -14.68 9.76 -6.39
C LYS A 147 -13.83 9.85 -7.64
N GLU A 148 -12.63 10.40 -7.51
CA GLU A 148 -11.78 10.71 -8.65
C GLU A 148 -10.84 9.57 -9.05
N VAL A 149 -10.54 8.65 -8.12
CA VAL A 149 -9.62 7.53 -8.38
C VAL A 149 -10.36 6.20 -8.30
N VAL A 150 -10.90 5.84 -7.13
CA VAL A 150 -11.45 4.49 -6.88
C VAL A 150 -12.63 4.17 -7.80
N GLU A 151 -13.58 5.09 -7.94
CA GLU A 151 -14.76 4.89 -8.78
C GLU A 151 -14.43 4.84 -10.29
N LYS A 152 -13.27 5.38 -10.69
CA LYS A 152 -12.86 5.50 -12.10
C LYS A 152 -11.83 4.46 -12.55
N CYS A 153 -11.23 3.70 -11.64
CA CYS A 153 -10.28 2.63 -11.96
C CYS A 153 -10.94 1.25 -12.06
N ASP A 154 -10.23 0.31 -12.69
CA ASP A 154 -10.58 -1.12 -12.70
C ASP A 154 -9.79 -1.87 -11.61
N HIS A 155 -8.54 -1.45 -11.40
CA HIS A 155 -7.60 -2.03 -10.45
C HIS A 155 -6.91 -0.94 -9.63
N LEU A 156 -6.57 -1.25 -8.37
CA LEU A 156 -5.88 -0.30 -7.49
C LEU A 156 -4.69 -0.95 -6.77
N ILE A 157 -3.58 -0.24 -6.71
CA ILE A 157 -2.42 -0.55 -5.88
C ILE A 157 -2.24 0.61 -4.89
N ASP A 158 -2.29 0.29 -3.61
CA ASP A 158 -2.02 1.22 -2.52
C ASP A 158 -0.58 0.99 -2.04
N LEU A 159 0.33 1.91 -2.34
CA LEU A 159 1.74 1.80 -1.97
C LEU A 159 2.00 2.53 -0.66
N HIS A 160 2.53 1.78 0.31
CA HIS A 160 2.95 2.29 1.61
C HIS A 160 4.44 1.98 1.82
N GLY A 161 4.97 2.45 2.93
CA GLY A 161 6.32 2.16 3.41
C GLY A 161 6.38 2.26 4.93
N GLY A 162 7.57 2.10 5.50
CA GLY A 162 7.75 2.36 6.93
C GLY A 162 7.65 3.85 7.21
N ASP A 163 6.78 4.24 8.13
CA ASP A 163 6.76 5.60 8.67
C ASP A 163 8.02 5.88 9.52
N LEU A 164 8.18 7.09 10.06
CA LEU A 164 9.39 7.55 10.75
C LEU A 164 9.80 6.68 11.95
N ASP A 165 8.87 5.97 12.56
CA ASP A 165 9.13 5.07 13.68
C ASP A 165 9.15 3.60 13.27
N GLU A 166 9.06 3.29 11.98
CA GLU A 166 8.86 1.94 11.48
C GLU A 166 10.03 1.44 10.64
N ASN A 167 10.46 0.21 10.89
CA ASN A 167 11.43 -0.50 10.07
C ASN A 167 10.77 -1.77 9.51
N LEU A 168 10.26 -1.67 8.28
CA LEU A 168 9.49 -2.73 7.62
C LEU A 168 10.39 -3.54 6.69
N ARG A 169 10.28 -4.86 6.72
CA ARG A 169 10.73 -5.62 5.54
C ARG A 169 9.72 -5.46 4.39
N PRO A 170 10.11 -5.62 3.13
CA PRO A 170 9.15 -5.55 2.03
C PRO A 170 8.11 -6.67 2.09
N TYR A 171 6.81 -6.36 2.02
CA TYR A 171 5.71 -7.33 1.93
C TYR A 171 4.47 -6.75 1.25
N SER A 172 3.46 -7.58 1.00
CA SER A 172 2.16 -7.12 0.51
C SER A 172 1.02 -7.63 1.37
N TYR A 173 -0.07 -6.87 1.46
CA TYR A 173 -1.35 -7.35 1.97
C TYR A 173 -2.23 -7.81 0.82
N TRP A 174 -2.73 -9.03 0.90
CA TRP A 174 -3.79 -9.53 0.04
C TRP A 174 -5.07 -9.72 0.84
N THR A 175 -6.10 -8.94 0.50
CA THR A 175 -7.43 -9.03 1.12
C THR A 175 -8.26 -10.09 0.41
N VAL A 176 -8.80 -11.04 1.19
CA VAL A 176 -9.81 -12.00 0.72
C VAL A 176 -11.19 -11.39 0.96
N THR A 177 -11.89 -11.05 -0.11
CA THR A 177 -13.19 -10.35 -0.05
C THR A 177 -14.37 -11.32 0.10
N GLY A 178 -14.18 -12.58 -0.30
CA GLY A 178 -15.24 -13.58 -0.42
C GLY A 178 -15.93 -13.55 -1.78
N ASN A 179 -15.52 -12.66 -2.69
CA ASN A 179 -15.89 -12.70 -4.10
C ASN A 179 -14.77 -13.40 -4.87
N GLN A 180 -14.98 -14.69 -5.17
CA GLN A 180 -13.96 -15.55 -5.80
C GLN A 180 -13.31 -14.92 -7.04
N ARG A 181 -14.09 -14.29 -7.93
CA ARG A 181 -13.54 -13.67 -9.15
C ARG A 181 -12.64 -12.49 -8.82
N GLN A 182 -13.03 -11.66 -7.88
CA GLN A 182 -12.22 -10.52 -7.44
C GLN A 182 -10.94 -10.99 -6.74
N ASP A 183 -11.06 -11.98 -5.88
CA ASP A 183 -9.96 -12.57 -5.12
C ASP A 183 -8.93 -13.24 -6.04
N GLU A 184 -9.36 -13.94 -7.10
CA GLU A 184 -8.48 -14.52 -8.11
C GLU A 184 -7.67 -13.44 -8.85
N ILE A 185 -8.30 -12.32 -9.20
CA ILE A 185 -7.63 -11.21 -9.91
C ILE A 185 -6.65 -10.48 -8.98
N SER A 186 -7.07 -10.12 -7.76
CA SER A 186 -6.19 -9.43 -6.80
C SER A 186 -5.02 -10.33 -6.39
N ARG A 187 -5.24 -11.65 -6.28
CA ARG A 187 -4.18 -12.63 -6.06
C ARG A 187 -3.19 -12.69 -7.23
N GLY A 188 -3.67 -12.65 -8.46
CA GLY A 188 -2.82 -12.56 -9.65
C GLY A 188 -1.95 -11.31 -9.64
N MET A 189 -2.54 -10.17 -9.28
CA MET A 189 -1.84 -8.89 -9.17
C MET A 189 -0.77 -8.89 -8.08
N VAL A 190 -1.07 -9.31 -6.85
CA VAL A 190 -0.08 -9.31 -5.76
C VAL A 190 1.09 -10.26 -6.05
N LEU A 191 0.83 -11.41 -6.67
CA LEU A 191 1.88 -12.33 -7.09
C LEU A 191 2.72 -11.73 -8.23
N ALA A 192 2.11 -11.02 -9.18
CA ALA A 192 2.82 -10.33 -10.24
C ALA A 192 3.68 -9.17 -9.69
N PHE A 193 3.21 -8.49 -8.65
CA PHE A 193 3.95 -7.39 -8.02
C PHE A 193 5.34 -7.84 -7.54
N GLY A 194 5.47 -9.05 -7.02
CA GLY A 194 6.79 -9.68 -6.85
C GLY A 194 7.39 -9.59 -5.46
N LEU A 195 6.67 -9.07 -4.46
CA LEU A 195 7.07 -9.21 -3.05
C LEU A 195 6.72 -10.63 -2.59
N ASP A 196 7.69 -11.31 -2.00
CA ASP A 196 7.61 -12.74 -1.73
C ASP A 196 6.85 -13.08 -0.44
N HIS A 197 6.72 -12.11 0.50
CA HIS A 197 5.94 -12.28 1.72
C HIS A 197 4.59 -11.57 1.58
N ILE A 198 3.52 -12.33 1.76
CA ILE A 198 2.16 -11.86 1.54
C ILE A 198 1.33 -12.13 2.79
N ILE A 199 0.90 -11.04 3.42
CA ILE A 199 -0.02 -11.06 4.57
C ILE A 199 -1.44 -11.28 4.05
N ILE A 200 -2.14 -12.28 4.59
CA ILE A 200 -3.54 -12.53 4.23
C ILE A 200 -4.45 -11.75 5.18
N SER A 201 -5.24 -10.83 4.64
CA SER A 201 -6.25 -10.07 5.40
C SER A 201 -7.65 -10.61 5.13
N ARG A 202 -8.40 -10.93 6.19
CA ARG A 202 -9.78 -11.46 6.10
C ARG A 202 -10.80 -10.65 6.92
N ASP A 203 -10.31 -9.71 7.71
CA ASP A 203 -11.05 -8.92 8.70
C ASP A 203 -11.45 -7.52 8.22
N ARG A 204 -11.28 -7.24 6.92
CA ARG A 204 -11.65 -5.94 6.34
C ARG A 204 -13.18 -5.74 6.38
N PRO A 205 -13.66 -4.52 6.66
CA PRO A 205 -15.08 -4.18 6.53
C PRO A 205 -15.62 -4.50 5.13
N LYS A 206 -16.85 -5.00 5.07
CA LYS A 206 -17.51 -5.41 3.82
C LYS A 206 -18.51 -4.38 3.28
N ASP A 207 -19.01 -3.48 4.13
CA ASP A 207 -19.90 -2.40 3.72
C ASP A 207 -19.10 -1.30 3.00
N PRO A 208 -19.42 -0.96 1.72
CA PRO A 208 -18.73 0.10 0.98
C PRO A 208 -18.80 1.48 1.64
N ASN A 209 -19.77 1.73 2.52
CA ASN A 209 -19.91 2.99 3.26
C ASN A 209 -19.15 2.98 4.60
N ALA A 210 -18.67 1.83 5.05
CA ALA A 210 -17.89 1.65 6.28
C ALA A 210 -16.48 1.09 6.01
N SER A 211 -16.02 1.12 4.76
CA SER A 211 -14.63 0.79 4.41
C SER A 211 -13.68 1.71 5.16
N ARG A 212 -12.45 1.27 5.44
CA ARG A 212 -11.51 2.05 6.29
C ARG A 212 -10.22 2.46 5.59
N PHE A 213 -9.72 1.60 4.71
CA PHE A 213 -8.46 1.75 3.99
C PHE A 213 -8.74 2.03 2.51
N LEU A 214 -7.78 2.59 1.78
CA LEU A 214 -7.95 2.85 0.34
C LEU A 214 -8.17 1.56 -0.44
N GLU A 215 -7.31 0.55 -0.22
CA GLU A 215 -7.47 -0.80 -0.77
C GLU A 215 -8.86 -1.37 -0.44
N ASN A 216 -9.27 -1.31 0.82
CA ASN A 216 -10.58 -1.81 1.26
C ASN A 216 -11.75 -1.07 0.58
N THR A 217 -11.59 0.21 0.29
CA THR A 217 -12.61 1.04 -0.38
C THR A 217 -12.76 0.66 -1.84
N ALA A 218 -11.66 0.29 -2.49
CA ALA A 218 -11.65 -0.27 -3.84
C ALA A 218 -12.26 -1.67 -3.85
N SER A 219 -11.85 -2.55 -2.94
CA SER A 219 -12.33 -3.93 -2.92
C SER A 219 -13.81 -4.04 -2.59
N THR A 220 -14.34 -3.26 -1.66
CA THR A 220 -15.79 -3.20 -1.38
C THR A 220 -16.62 -2.67 -2.56
N ARG A 221 -16.00 -2.02 -3.54
CA ARG A 221 -16.62 -1.54 -4.79
C ARG A 221 -16.34 -2.46 -5.99
N GLY A 222 -15.94 -3.71 -5.72
CA GLY A 222 -15.68 -4.72 -6.73
C GLY A 222 -14.41 -4.49 -7.57
N LYS A 223 -13.52 -3.59 -7.14
CA LYS A 223 -12.24 -3.32 -7.81
C LYS A 223 -11.18 -4.23 -7.20
N PRO A 224 -10.53 -5.14 -7.96
CA PRO A 224 -9.41 -5.91 -7.43
C PRO A 224 -8.27 -4.97 -7.01
N SER A 225 -7.83 -5.11 -5.76
CA SER A 225 -6.83 -4.24 -5.14
C SER A 225 -5.95 -4.99 -4.15
N PHE A 226 -4.78 -4.42 -3.86
CA PHE A 226 -3.89 -4.88 -2.81
C PHE A 226 -3.01 -3.72 -2.31
N THR A 227 -2.37 -3.91 -1.16
CA THR A 227 -1.39 -2.97 -0.60
C THR A 227 0.00 -3.58 -0.69
N ALA A 228 1.01 -2.77 -1.02
CA ALA A 228 2.41 -3.17 -0.95
C ALA A 228 3.21 -2.20 -0.09
N GLU A 229 4.10 -2.75 0.73
CA GLU A 229 4.91 -1.98 1.67
C GLU A 229 6.38 -2.30 1.46
N ALA A 230 7.19 -1.25 1.33
CA ALA A 230 8.65 -1.32 1.44
C ALA A 230 9.15 0.04 1.90
N GLY A 231 10.07 0.07 2.86
CA GLY A 231 10.53 1.32 3.43
C GLY A 231 10.97 1.15 4.88
N ARG A 232 11.54 2.22 5.41
CA ARG A 232 11.96 2.34 6.80
C ARG A 232 12.00 3.80 7.23
N SER A 233 12.13 3.99 8.53
CA SER A 233 12.31 5.25 9.23
C SER A 233 13.33 6.18 8.55
N GLY A 234 12.85 7.25 7.93
CA GLY A 234 13.66 8.40 7.50
C GLY A 234 14.34 8.21 6.14
N PRO A 235 15.62 7.77 6.06
CA PRO A 235 16.34 7.68 4.79
C PRO A 235 15.69 6.73 3.79
N VAL A 236 15.63 7.17 2.54
CA VAL A 236 15.10 6.36 1.43
C VAL A 236 16.19 5.47 0.87
N ASP A 237 15.95 4.16 0.89
CA ASP A 237 16.76 3.19 0.17
C ASP A 237 16.33 3.14 -1.31
N PRO A 238 17.21 3.49 -2.27
CA PRO A 238 16.90 3.42 -3.69
C PRO A 238 16.46 2.03 -4.16
N ASN A 239 16.89 0.95 -3.48
CA ASN A 239 16.46 -0.40 -3.81
C ASN A 239 15.00 -0.65 -3.43
N GLU A 240 14.51 -0.06 -2.35
CA GLU A 240 13.09 -0.17 -1.94
C GLU A 240 12.19 0.61 -2.90
N VAL A 241 12.62 1.82 -3.31
CA VAL A 241 11.97 2.60 -4.37
C VAL A 241 11.87 1.80 -5.66
N LYS A 242 13.00 1.25 -6.11
CA LYS A 242 13.07 0.42 -7.32
C LYS A 242 12.18 -0.83 -7.20
N THR A 243 12.16 -1.47 -6.04
CA THR A 243 11.35 -2.68 -5.79
C THR A 243 9.86 -2.39 -5.95
N LEU A 244 9.36 -1.29 -5.37
CA LEU A 244 7.96 -0.88 -5.50
C LEU A 244 7.61 -0.49 -6.93
N ALA A 245 8.44 0.35 -7.56
CA ALA A 245 8.20 0.82 -8.92
C ALA A 245 8.24 -0.32 -9.95
N ASP A 246 9.22 -1.23 -9.86
CA ASP A 246 9.27 -2.42 -10.71
C ASP A 246 8.11 -3.37 -10.45
N GLY A 247 7.63 -3.46 -9.20
CA GLY A 247 6.44 -4.24 -8.86
C GLY A 247 5.20 -3.75 -9.59
N VAL A 248 4.97 -2.44 -9.61
CA VAL A 248 3.88 -1.84 -10.41
C VAL A 248 4.05 -2.17 -11.90
N MET A 249 5.25 -2.04 -12.46
CA MET A 249 5.51 -2.35 -13.86
C MET A 249 5.25 -3.84 -14.19
N ARG A 250 5.57 -4.77 -13.28
CA ARG A 250 5.22 -6.19 -13.42
C ARG A 250 3.70 -6.41 -13.36
N VAL A 251 2.97 -5.71 -12.50
CA VAL A 251 1.50 -5.74 -12.49
C VAL A 251 0.92 -5.21 -13.80
N MET A 252 1.45 -4.11 -14.34
CA MET A 252 1.05 -3.59 -15.65
C MET A 252 1.27 -4.62 -16.77
N GLY A 253 2.40 -5.36 -16.75
CA GLY A 253 2.64 -6.48 -17.65
C GLY A 253 1.65 -7.65 -17.47
N HIS A 254 1.32 -7.99 -16.22
CA HIS A 254 0.29 -8.98 -15.88
C HIS A 254 -1.09 -8.60 -16.43
N LEU A 255 -1.48 -7.33 -16.28
CA LEU A 255 -2.73 -6.74 -16.78
C LEU A 255 -2.70 -6.41 -18.29
N LYS A 256 -1.64 -6.81 -19.01
CA LYS A 256 -1.44 -6.57 -20.45
C LYS A 256 -1.45 -5.09 -20.86
N MET A 257 -1.12 -4.20 -19.92
CA MET A 257 -0.97 -2.77 -20.18
C MET A 257 0.36 -2.46 -20.88
N THR A 258 1.39 -3.27 -20.66
CA THR A 258 2.71 -3.14 -21.31
C THR A 258 3.15 -4.47 -21.93
N ARG A 259 4.23 -4.44 -22.71
CA ARG A 259 4.85 -5.65 -23.28
C ARG A 259 5.71 -6.42 -22.27
N GLN A 260 5.88 -5.91 -21.06
CA GLN A 260 6.69 -6.57 -20.03
C GLN A 260 6.06 -7.92 -19.69
N ALA A 261 6.89 -8.97 -19.69
CA ALA A 261 6.44 -10.29 -19.27
C ALA A 261 6.10 -10.27 -17.77
N ALA A 262 4.97 -10.89 -17.41
CA ALA A 262 4.65 -11.13 -16.03
C ALA A 262 5.67 -12.11 -15.43
N ALA A 263 6.25 -11.76 -14.28
CA ALA A 263 7.16 -12.61 -13.52
C ALA A 263 6.58 -12.83 -12.11
N PRO A 264 5.50 -13.62 -11.99
CA PRO A 264 4.83 -13.80 -10.70
C PRO A 264 5.70 -14.59 -9.72
N VAL A 265 5.59 -14.29 -8.43
CA VAL A 265 6.18 -15.08 -7.35
C VAL A 265 5.63 -16.50 -7.42
N ARG A 266 6.52 -17.47 -7.65
CA ARG A 266 6.13 -18.90 -7.77
C ARG A 266 5.97 -19.59 -6.41
N SER A 267 6.71 -19.12 -5.41
CA SER A 267 6.74 -19.68 -4.06
C SER A 267 6.56 -18.57 -3.02
N PRO A 268 5.38 -17.93 -2.96
CA PRO A 268 5.10 -16.91 -1.96
C PRO A 268 5.09 -17.50 -0.55
N VAL A 269 5.59 -16.74 0.41
CA VAL A 269 5.47 -16.98 1.84
C VAL A 269 4.20 -16.31 2.33
N TRP A 270 3.17 -17.11 2.57
CA TRP A 270 1.93 -16.63 3.15
C TRP A 270 2.09 -16.46 4.64
N VAL A 271 1.78 -15.27 5.15
CA VAL A 271 1.95 -14.94 6.57
C VAL A 271 0.64 -14.47 7.19
N GLU A 272 0.44 -14.85 8.44
CA GLU A 272 -0.48 -14.18 9.36
C GLU A 272 0.37 -13.41 10.37
N VAL A 273 -0.06 -12.20 10.73
CA VAL A 273 0.75 -11.31 11.54
C VAL A 273 0.24 -11.27 12.97
N VAL A 274 1.17 -11.41 13.92
CA VAL A 274 0.93 -11.16 15.34
C VAL A 274 1.73 -9.91 15.74
N SER A 275 1.03 -8.90 16.23
CA SER A 275 1.64 -7.64 16.68
C SER A 275 1.88 -7.66 18.19
N VAL A 276 3.02 -7.11 18.60
CA VAL A 276 3.39 -6.87 19.99
C VAL A 276 3.24 -5.37 20.25
N SER A 277 2.37 -5.02 21.19
CA SER A 277 2.11 -3.62 21.57
C SER A 277 2.74 -3.31 22.92
N ALA A 278 3.13 -2.05 23.11
CA ALA A 278 3.66 -1.56 24.37
C ALA A 278 2.58 -1.50 25.46
N ASP A 279 2.87 -2.09 26.62
CA ASP A 279 2.00 -1.99 27.80
C ASP A 279 2.27 -0.75 28.67
N ARG A 280 3.36 -0.03 28.37
CA ARG A 280 3.90 1.12 29.11
C ARG A 280 4.68 2.07 28.21
N ASP A 281 4.94 3.25 28.76
CA ASP A 281 5.85 4.23 28.18
C ASP A 281 7.32 3.89 28.52
N GLY A 282 8.26 4.35 27.70
CA GLY A 282 9.69 4.24 28.00
C GLY A 282 10.57 4.44 26.77
N MET A 283 11.82 3.98 26.89
CA MET A 283 12.78 3.92 25.79
C MET A 283 12.91 2.47 25.31
N PHE A 284 12.55 2.21 24.06
CA PHE A 284 12.70 0.91 23.42
C PHE A 284 14.11 0.74 22.82
N HIS A 285 14.73 -0.40 23.12
CA HIS A 285 16.01 -0.81 22.57
C HIS A 285 15.80 -2.13 21.82
N PRO A 286 15.79 -2.12 20.48
CA PRO A 286 15.60 -3.34 19.70
C PRO A 286 16.79 -4.29 19.88
N ALA A 287 16.50 -5.59 19.97
CA ALA A 287 17.49 -6.67 19.98
C ALA A 287 17.51 -7.48 18.67
N VAL A 288 16.58 -7.17 17.77
CA VAL A 288 16.41 -7.80 16.46
C VAL A 288 16.20 -6.72 15.40
N ASP A 289 16.43 -7.07 14.15
CA ASP A 289 16.11 -6.23 12.98
C ASP A 289 14.91 -6.81 12.22
N ARG A 290 14.34 -6.04 11.30
CA ARG A 290 13.41 -6.57 10.28
C ARG A 290 14.05 -7.75 9.53
N ASP A 291 13.24 -8.66 9.01
CA ASP A 291 13.66 -9.93 8.38
C ASP A 291 14.36 -10.95 9.31
N SER A 292 14.57 -10.62 10.60
CA SER A 292 15.09 -11.59 11.57
C SER A 292 14.11 -12.75 11.76
N HIS A 293 14.63 -13.98 11.80
CA HIS A 293 13.86 -15.15 12.22
C HIS A 293 13.95 -15.31 13.73
N VAL A 294 12.80 -15.44 14.39
CA VAL A 294 12.70 -15.52 15.85
C VAL A 294 11.94 -16.78 16.27
N ALA A 295 12.37 -17.38 17.38
CA ALA A 295 11.61 -18.43 18.05
C ALA A 295 10.53 -17.81 18.97
N LYS A 296 9.51 -18.60 19.32
CA LYS A 296 8.56 -18.22 20.37
C LYS A 296 9.32 -17.98 21.68
N GLY A 297 9.05 -16.84 22.33
CA GLY A 297 9.74 -16.40 23.55
C GLY A 297 11.10 -15.74 23.30
N ALA A 298 11.59 -15.65 22.07
CA ALA A 298 12.84 -14.93 21.78
C ALA A 298 12.71 -13.44 22.10
N LYS A 299 13.78 -12.84 22.63
CA LYS A 299 13.81 -11.41 22.95
C LYS A 299 13.83 -10.58 21.67
N LEU A 300 12.84 -9.69 21.53
CA LEU A 300 12.73 -8.70 20.45
C LEU A 300 13.40 -7.38 20.83
N GLY A 301 13.50 -7.09 22.13
CA GLY A 301 14.13 -5.89 22.64
C GLY A 301 13.88 -5.71 24.13
N SER A 302 14.19 -4.53 24.65
CA SER A 302 13.92 -4.16 26.04
C SER A 302 13.43 -2.73 26.13
N VAL A 303 12.62 -2.45 27.15
CA VAL A 303 12.17 -1.11 27.52
C VAL A 303 12.90 -0.67 28.78
N THR A 304 13.48 0.51 28.75
CA THR A 304 14.03 1.20 29.93
C THR A 304 13.21 2.42 30.26
N ASP A 305 13.39 2.97 31.45
CA ASP A 305 12.99 4.34 31.71
C ASP A 305 13.97 5.34 31.07
N TYR A 306 13.77 6.63 31.34
CA TYR A 306 14.60 7.72 30.82
C TYR A 306 15.97 7.87 31.53
N LEU A 307 16.27 6.99 32.50
CA LEU A 307 17.56 6.91 33.20
C LEU A 307 18.26 5.56 32.96
N ASN A 308 17.82 4.82 31.93
CA ASN A 308 18.36 3.52 31.55
C ASN A 308 18.15 2.40 32.61
N ARG A 309 17.18 2.55 33.52
CA ARG A 309 16.78 1.47 34.43
C ARG A 309 15.85 0.50 33.68
N PRO A 310 16.07 -0.82 33.77
CA PRO A 310 15.27 -1.79 33.04
C PRO A 310 13.82 -1.81 33.55
N LEU A 311 12.86 -1.78 32.63
CA LEU A 311 11.42 -1.86 32.94
C LEU A 311 10.80 -3.17 32.47
N GLN A 312 11.16 -3.63 31.28
CA GLN A 312 10.53 -4.80 30.66
C GLN A 312 11.39 -5.38 29.54
N ASP A 313 11.42 -6.70 29.42
CA ASP A 313 11.87 -7.37 28.20
C ASP A 313 10.67 -7.64 27.28
N ILE A 314 10.86 -7.34 25.99
CA ILE A 314 9.86 -7.60 24.95
C ILE A 314 10.22 -8.91 24.27
N VAL A 315 9.27 -9.83 24.22
CA VAL A 315 9.48 -11.18 23.66
C VAL A 315 8.49 -11.48 22.54
N SER A 316 8.90 -12.35 21.62
CA SER A 316 8.05 -12.80 20.52
C SER A 316 6.98 -13.76 21.03
N PRO A 317 5.68 -13.51 20.77
CA PRO A 317 4.60 -14.41 21.18
C PRO A 317 4.59 -15.70 20.36
N GLU A 318 5.13 -15.67 19.14
CA GLU A 318 5.16 -16.79 18.20
C GLU A 318 6.53 -16.91 17.52
N ALA A 319 6.81 -18.08 16.92
CA ALA A 319 7.95 -18.22 16.03
C ALA A 319 7.61 -17.68 14.64
N GLY A 320 8.54 -17.00 13.99
CA GLY A 320 8.28 -16.39 12.69
C GLY A 320 9.36 -15.42 12.23
N ILE A 321 8.96 -14.54 11.32
CA ILE A 321 9.82 -13.52 10.72
C ILE A 321 9.40 -12.16 11.23
N VAL A 322 10.34 -11.31 11.66
CA VAL A 322 10.06 -9.94 12.07
C VAL A 322 9.70 -9.12 10.82
N MET A 323 8.41 -8.85 10.65
CA MET A 323 7.86 -8.08 9.52
C MET A 323 8.07 -6.58 9.71
N PHE A 324 7.92 -6.13 10.96
CA PHE A 324 8.06 -4.75 11.42
C PHE A 324 8.76 -4.77 12.77
N VAL A 325 9.66 -3.83 13.00
CA VAL A 325 10.16 -3.47 14.32
C VAL A 325 10.25 -1.96 14.44
N ARG A 326 9.93 -1.41 15.61
CA ARG A 326 10.05 0.01 15.90
C ARG A 326 11.51 0.46 15.75
N ALA A 327 11.72 1.48 14.94
CA ALA A 327 13.03 2.01 14.57
C ALA A 327 13.55 3.08 15.54
N LEU A 328 12.65 3.71 16.30
CA LEU A 328 12.97 4.82 17.21
C LEU A 328 12.86 4.41 18.69
N PRO A 329 13.66 5.02 19.58
CA PRO A 329 13.62 4.69 20.99
C PRO A 329 12.33 5.16 21.69
N SER A 330 11.63 6.15 21.13
CA SER A 330 10.38 6.66 21.71
C SER A 330 9.31 5.57 21.69
N LEU A 331 8.81 5.20 22.87
CA LEU A 331 7.75 4.23 23.04
C LEU A 331 6.68 4.76 23.99
N LYS A 332 5.45 4.82 23.52
CA LYS A 332 4.26 5.12 24.31
C LYS A 332 3.43 3.86 24.48
N LYS A 333 2.73 3.73 25.61
CA LYS A 333 1.72 2.70 25.83
C LYS A 333 0.71 2.69 24.68
N GLY A 334 0.50 1.49 24.12
CA GLY A 334 -0.38 1.25 22.97
C GLY A 334 0.33 1.27 21.62
N ASP A 335 1.57 1.78 21.53
CA ASP A 335 2.34 1.75 20.29
C ASP A 335 2.64 0.31 19.89
N THR A 336 2.70 0.04 18.58
CA THR A 336 3.21 -1.23 18.07
C THR A 336 4.74 -1.22 18.20
N ILE A 337 5.30 -2.27 18.80
CA ILE A 337 6.75 -2.48 18.98
C ILE A 337 7.30 -3.32 17.83
N ALA A 338 6.62 -4.42 17.52
CA ALA A 338 7.03 -5.34 16.47
C ALA A 338 5.83 -6.12 15.94
N SER A 339 5.97 -6.63 14.73
CA SER A 339 5.01 -7.56 14.12
C SER A 339 5.75 -8.78 13.61
N VAL A 340 5.28 -9.95 14.00
CA VAL A 340 5.89 -11.24 13.66
C VAL A 340 4.96 -11.97 12.69
N GLY A 341 5.49 -12.28 11.52
CA GLY A 341 4.83 -13.05 10.47
C GLY A 341 4.98 -14.54 10.74
N VAL A 342 3.86 -15.19 11.03
CA VAL A 342 3.74 -16.64 11.21
C VAL A 342 3.46 -17.27 9.85
N VAL A 343 4.44 -18.04 9.35
CA VAL A 343 4.36 -18.69 8.03
C VAL A 343 3.26 -19.75 8.03
N GLN A 344 2.37 -19.66 7.04
CA GLN A 344 1.28 -20.60 6.83
C GLN A 344 1.68 -21.66 5.80
N SER A 345 1.47 -22.93 6.12
CA SER A 345 1.77 -24.05 5.23
C SER A 345 0.85 -24.13 4.00
N THR A 346 -0.32 -23.49 4.04
CA THR A 346 -1.22 -23.31 2.90
C THR A 346 -2.10 -22.08 3.14
N PRO A 347 -2.25 -21.16 2.17
CA PRO A 347 -3.27 -20.12 2.25
C PRO A 347 -4.65 -20.80 2.18
N LYS A 348 -5.31 -20.98 3.32
CA LYS A 348 -6.69 -21.50 3.36
C LYS A 348 -7.69 -20.42 2.96
#